data_AF-A0A2M7DAE7-F1
#
_entry.id   AF-A0A2M7DAE7-F1
#
_cell.length_a   1.000
_cell.length_b   1.000
_cell.length_c   1.000
_cell.angle_alpha   90.00
_cell.angle_beta   90.00
_cell.angle_gamma   90.00
#
_symmetry.space_group_name_H-M   'P 1'
#
loop_
_entity.id
_entity.type
_entity.pdbx_description
1 polymer ?
#
loop_
_entity_poly.entity_id
_entity_poly.type
_entity_poly.pdbx_seq_one_letter_code
_entity_poly.pdbx_strand_id
1 'polypeptide(L)'
;MIFPIFKTKTENSPCFNLSDPEDRKKYFQLKAGDEIEKLKKYLEKNTFIAYLLGKKNTGKSTYSELFTEIIGPEHIAHISIGDVVREVHQNITDSKQRKDLISFLKGNYRGYISIEQCLDALLKRDTATLLPTEFILTLTKRAISKVGEKALFIDGFPRDLDQVSYSLYFRDLIGWREDPDFFILIDVPELVIDERIKHRVVCPKCHAPRNLKLHLAKKVRYDKQIGEFYFICDNSECQGEKMISKEGDKLGIETIRSRLETDQKLIKMAFSLYGIPKILLRNSIPVKEADKYVNDYEITPEYSYQWNEESKKVKVIEMPWQVLDDRGTPSYSLLPPPVVVSLIKQMVEILHST
;
A
#
# COMPACT_ATOMS: atom_id res chain seq x y z
N MET A 1 -1.40 21.06 -3.21
CA MET A 1 -1.07 20.14 -2.11
C MET A 1 0.42 19.90 -2.15
N ILE A 2 1.13 20.15 -1.07
CA ILE A 2 2.58 19.94 -1.00
C ILE A 2 2.81 18.98 0.16
N PHE A 3 3.39 17.82 -0.14
CA PHE A 3 3.82 16.87 0.88
C PHE A 3 5.21 17.26 1.38
N PRO A 4 5.43 17.26 2.70
CA PRO A 4 6.73 17.62 3.26
C PRO A 4 7.80 16.59 2.88
N ILE A 5 9.05 17.04 2.77
CA ILE A 5 10.20 16.14 2.71
C ILE A 5 10.57 15.80 4.15
N PHE A 6 10.53 14.53 4.49
CA PHE A 6 10.87 14.06 5.83
C PHE A 6 12.35 13.71 5.90
N LYS A 7 13.06 14.18 6.93
CA LYS A 7 14.48 13.86 7.13
C LYS A 7 14.63 12.52 7.83
N THR A 8 15.19 11.54 7.15
CA THR A 8 15.62 10.26 7.71
C THR A 8 17.14 10.15 7.82
N LYS A 9 17.90 11.08 7.23
CA LYS A 9 19.37 11.05 7.24
C LYS A 9 19.92 11.02 8.66
N THR A 10 20.77 10.04 8.92
CA THR A 10 21.57 9.92 10.14
C THR A 10 23.05 9.99 9.75
N GLU A 11 23.81 10.83 10.46
CA GLU A 11 25.25 10.91 10.29
C GLU A 11 25.92 9.63 10.77
N ASN A 12 26.95 9.18 10.05
CA ASN A 12 27.69 7.94 10.36
C ASN A 12 26.81 6.67 10.45
N SER A 13 25.67 6.66 9.75
CA SER A 13 24.82 5.47 9.66
C SER A 13 25.57 4.33 8.96
N PRO A 14 25.50 3.08 9.47
CA PRO A 14 25.87 1.93 8.66
C PRO A 14 24.95 1.85 7.43
N CYS A 15 25.46 1.21 6.37
CA CYS A 15 24.65 0.89 5.20
C CYS A 15 23.77 -0.33 5.51
N PHE A 16 22.46 -0.22 5.28
CA PHE A 16 21.51 -1.29 5.54
C PHE A 16 21.00 -1.89 4.22
N ASN A 17 20.86 -3.22 4.16
CA ASN A 17 20.09 -3.86 3.10
C ASN A 17 18.60 -3.81 3.45
N LEU A 18 17.88 -2.83 2.91
CA LEU A 18 16.46 -2.63 3.21
C LEU A 18 15.52 -3.71 2.64
N SER A 19 16.02 -4.64 1.81
CA SER A 19 15.27 -5.82 1.39
C SER A 19 15.37 -6.98 2.39
N ASP A 20 16.36 -6.97 3.29
CA ASP A 20 16.53 -8.00 4.33
C ASP A 20 15.77 -7.64 5.62
N PRO A 21 14.93 -8.55 6.16
CA PRO A 21 14.15 -8.26 7.37
C PRO A 21 14.99 -7.92 8.62
N GLU A 22 16.13 -8.58 8.84
CA GLU A 22 16.95 -8.36 10.02
C GLU A 22 17.66 -7.00 9.95
N ASP A 23 18.16 -6.63 8.78
CA ASP A 23 18.73 -5.31 8.56
C ASP A 23 17.67 -4.20 8.59
N ARG A 24 16.46 -4.45 8.08
CA ARG A 24 15.32 -3.52 8.24
C ARG A 24 15.01 -3.26 9.71
N LYS A 25 15.01 -4.30 10.56
CA LYS A 25 14.75 -4.14 11.99
C LYS A 25 15.78 -3.21 12.66
N LYS A 26 17.06 -3.40 12.36
CA LYS A 26 18.14 -2.52 12.85
C LYS A 26 18.00 -1.10 12.31
N TYR A 27 17.64 -0.96 11.03
CA TYR A 27 17.37 0.33 10.41
C TYR A 27 16.24 1.09 11.13
N PHE A 28 15.09 0.45 11.34
CA PHE A 28 13.97 1.09 12.03
C PHE A 28 14.31 1.45 13.48
N GLN A 29 15.05 0.59 14.18
CA GLN A 29 15.52 0.90 15.53
C GLN A 29 16.43 2.15 15.56
N LEU A 30 17.35 2.28 14.60
CA LEU A 30 18.23 3.44 14.50
C LEU A 30 17.45 4.73 14.17
N LYS A 31 16.45 4.65 13.29
CA LYS A 31 15.77 5.82 12.72
C LYS A 31 14.58 6.31 13.55
N ALA A 32 13.87 5.40 14.21
CA ALA A 32 12.59 5.65 14.88
C ALA A 32 12.36 4.79 16.13
N GLY A 33 13.42 4.28 16.77
CA GLY A 33 13.29 3.35 17.92
C GLY A 33 12.43 3.90 19.05
N ASP A 34 12.65 5.15 19.46
CA ASP A 34 11.89 5.79 20.55
C ASP A 34 10.41 5.95 20.17
N GLU A 35 10.10 6.31 18.92
CA GLU A 35 8.74 6.43 18.42
C GLU A 35 8.04 5.07 18.29
N ILE A 36 8.76 4.03 17.88
CA ILE A 36 8.25 2.65 17.81
C ILE A 36 7.82 2.17 19.20
N GLU A 37 8.65 2.38 20.22
CA GLU A 37 8.32 1.97 21.59
C GLU A 37 7.14 2.75 22.17
N LYS A 38 7.01 4.05 21.84
CA LYS A 38 5.81 4.84 22.18
C LYS A 38 4.55 4.26 21.54
N LEU A 39 4.60 3.89 20.26
CA LEU A 39 3.45 3.29 19.56
C LEU A 39 3.08 1.92 20.13
N LYS A 40 4.06 1.06 20.41
CA LYS A 40 3.79 -0.25 21.04
C LYS A 40 3.08 -0.09 22.38
N LYS A 41 3.60 0.79 23.25
CA LYS A 41 2.98 1.09 24.55
C LYS A 41 1.56 1.66 24.40
N TYR A 42 1.35 2.53 23.42
CA TYR A 42 0.01 3.06 23.13
C TYR A 42 -0.96 1.93 22.75
N LEU A 43 -0.53 0.99 21.93
CA LEU A 43 -1.32 -0.14 21.40
C LEU A 43 -1.55 -1.28 22.39
N GLU A 44 -0.96 -1.25 23.57
CA GLU A 44 -1.31 -2.17 24.67
C GLU A 44 -2.72 -1.92 25.21
N LYS A 45 -3.22 -0.68 25.08
CA LYS A 45 -4.49 -0.24 25.71
C LYS A 45 -5.43 0.50 24.79
N ASN A 46 -4.93 0.97 23.64
CA ASN A 46 -5.68 1.81 22.72
C ASN A 46 -5.59 1.26 21.31
N THR A 47 -6.52 1.69 20.47
CA THR A 47 -6.54 1.38 19.04
C THR A 47 -6.70 2.65 18.23
N PHE A 48 -6.53 2.57 16.91
CA PHE A 48 -6.74 3.69 16.00
C PHE A 48 -7.33 3.19 14.69
N ILE A 49 -7.87 4.11 13.88
CA ILE A 49 -8.32 3.84 12.51
C ILE A 49 -7.55 4.73 11.52
N ALA A 50 -6.72 4.12 10.69
CA ALA A 50 -5.93 4.80 9.67
C ALA A 50 -6.48 4.53 8.27
N TYR A 51 -6.92 5.58 7.57
CA TYR A 51 -7.44 5.47 6.20
C TYR A 51 -6.33 5.72 5.17
N LEU A 52 -5.96 4.68 4.41
CA LEU A 52 -4.88 4.74 3.42
C LEU A 52 -5.40 5.25 2.06
N LEU A 53 -4.95 6.44 1.67
CA LEU A 53 -5.28 7.05 0.38
C LEU A 53 -4.02 7.34 -0.43
N GLY A 54 -4.04 6.91 -1.68
CA GLY A 54 -2.94 7.05 -2.62
C GLY A 54 -3.39 6.55 -3.98
N LYS A 55 -2.74 6.98 -5.04
CA LYS A 55 -2.97 6.45 -6.39
C LYS A 55 -2.80 4.92 -6.41
N LYS A 56 -3.44 4.21 -7.36
CA LYS A 56 -3.18 2.78 -7.58
C LYS A 56 -1.69 2.53 -7.81
N ASN A 57 -1.15 1.42 -7.28
CA ASN A 57 0.28 1.02 -7.36
C ASN A 57 1.29 1.94 -6.61
N THR A 58 0.82 2.77 -5.68
CA THR A 58 1.68 3.59 -4.80
C THR A 58 2.41 2.81 -3.70
N GLY A 59 1.97 1.58 -3.39
CA GLY A 59 2.56 0.74 -2.34
C GLY A 59 1.86 0.83 -0.98
N LYS A 60 0.58 1.24 -0.93
CA LYS A 60 -0.22 1.35 0.32
C LYS A 60 -0.07 0.14 1.23
N SER A 61 -0.32 -1.06 0.69
CA SER A 61 -0.25 -2.32 1.45
C SER A 61 1.16 -2.61 1.95
N THR A 62 2.20 -2.27 1.16
CA THR A 62 3.60 -2.42 1.59
C THR A 62 3.92 -1.57 2.82
N TYR A 63 3.40 -0.34 2.90
CA TYR A 63 3.63 0.50 4.08
C TYR A 63 2.92 -0.04 5.33
N SER A 64 1.67 -0.51 5.20
CA SER A 64 0.96 -1.12 6.33
C SER A 64 1.57 -2.46 6.75
N GLU A 65 2.07 -3.26 5.81
CA GLU A 65 2.76 -4.53 6.09
C GLU A 65 4.07 -4.28 6.85
N LEU A 66 4.90 -3.35 6.39
CA LEU A 66 6.13 -2.96 7.09
C LEU A 66 5.84 -2.38 8.47
N PHE A 67 4.82 -1.53 8.59
CA PHE A 67 4.39 -1.03 9.90
C PHE A 67 3.96 -2.17 10.83
N THR A 68 3.21 -3.15 10.32
CA THR A 68 2.79 -4.33 11.06
C THR A 68 3.98 -5.22 11.47
N GLU A 69 4.97 -5.38 10.59
CA GLU A 69 6.23 -6.09 10.87
C GLU A 69 6.99 -5.46 12.06
N ILE A 70 6.96 -4.13 12.18
CA ILE A 70 7.67 -3.37 13.23
C ILE A 70 6.93 -3.40 14.57
N ILE A 71 5.60 -3.23 14.53
CA ILE A 71 4.77 -3.10 15.72
C ILE A 71 4.35 -4.46 16.29
N GLY A 72 3.92 -5.39 15.43
CA GLY A 72 3.38 -6.68 15.81
C GLY A 72 2.00 -6.97 15.18
N PRO A 73 1.78 -8.12 14.53
CA PRO A 73 0.49 -8.48 13.91
C PRO A 73 -0.65 -8.74 14.91
N GLU A 74 -0.32 -8.91 16.18
CA GLU A 74 -1.28 -9.02 17.29
C GLU A 74 -2.01 -7.70 17.55
N HIS A 75 -1.37 -6.55 17.31
CA HIS A 75 -1.94 -5.22 17.56
C HIS A 75 -2.59 -4.59 16.32
N ILE A 76 -2.19 -5.01 15.12
CA ILE A 76 -2.58 -4.37 13.86
C ILE A 76 -3.44 -5.32 13.00
N ALA A 77 -4.45 -4.76 12.35
CA ALA A 77 -5.17 -5.42 11.28
C ALA A 77 -5.27 -4.52 10.05
N HIS A 78 -5.11 -5.14 8.88
CA HIS A 78 -5.27 -4.48 7.60
C HIS A 78 -6.56 -4.95 6.94
N ILE A 79 -7.47 -4.02 6.69
CA ILE A 79 -8.77 -4.27 6.04
C ILE A 79 -8.71 -3.65 4.65
N SER A 80 -8.52 -4.49 3.63
CA SER A 80 -8.68 -4.09 2.24
C SER A 80 -10.13 -4.27 1.79
N ILE A 81 -10.75 -3.21 1.28
CA ILE A 81 -12.09 -3.31 0.67
C ILE A 81 -12.13 -4.34 -0.45
N GLY A 82 -11.05 -4.46 -1.22
CA GLY A 82 -10.96 -5.45 -2.28
C GLY A 82 -11.09 -6.88 -1.75
N ASP A 83 -10.42 -7.18 -0.63
CA ASP A 83 -10.46 -8.49 0.03
C ASP A 83 -11.79 -8.75 0.71
N VAL A 84 -12.35 -7.76 1.42
CA VAL A 84 -13.68 -7.90 2.05
C VAL A 84 -14.73 -8.29 1.01
N VAL A 85 -14.75 -7.61 -0.15
CA VAL A 85 -15.71 -7.94 -1.20
C VAL A 85 -15.43 -9.31 -1.83
N ARG A 86 -14.15 -9.70 -2.01
CA ARG A 86 -13.78 -11.04 -2.51
C ARG A 86 -14.20 -12.16 -1.55
N GLU A 87 -13.91 -12.01 -0.27
CA GLU A 87 -14.31 -12.96 0.78
C GLU A 87 -15.82 -13.13 0.78
N VAL A 88 -16.58 -12.03 0.81
CA VAL A 88 -18.05 -12.08 0.81
C VAL A 88 -18.58 -12.74 -0.46
N HIS A 89 -18.01 -12.44 -1.63
CA HIS A 89 -18.39 -13.07 -2.90
C HIS A 89 -18.12 -14.59 -2.92
N GLN A 90 -17.03 -15.06 -2.33
CA GLN A 90 -16.74 -16.50 -2.23
C GLN A 90 -17.71 -17.18 -1.26
N ASN A 91 -17.93 -16.54 -0.11
CA ASN A 91 -18.69 -17.08 1.00
C ASN A 91 -20.21 -17.08 0.81
N ILE A 92 -20.75 -16.23 -0.08
CA ILE A 92 -22.20 -16.15 -0.34
C ILE A 92 -22.78 -17.43 -0.94
N THR A 93 -21.92 -18.30 -1.51
CA THR A 93 -22.32 -19.61 -2.02
C THR A 93 -22.70 -20.58 -0.91
N ASP A 94 -22.18 -20.39 0.31
CA ASP A 94 -22.56 -21.15 1.48
C ASP A 94 -23.87 -20.64 2.10
N SER A 95 -24.80 -21.57 2.34
CA SER A 95 -26.16 -21.23 2.80
C SER A 95 -26.20 -20.60 4.19
N LYS A 96 -25.27 -20.98 5.09
CA LYS A 96 -25.20 -20.43 6.45
C LYS A 96 -24.59 -19.04 6.42
N GLN A 97 -23.44 -18.88 5.76
CA GLN A 97 -22.76 -17.59 5.63
C GLN A 97 -23.62 -16.55 4.91
N ARG A 98 -24.42 -16.97 3.91
CA ARG A 98 -25.39 -16.11 3.23
C ARG A 98 -26.48 -15.62 4.18
N LYS A 99 -27.04 -16.49 5.02
CA LYS A 99 -28.06 -16.10 6.03
C LYS A 99 -27.48 -15.12 7.05
N ASP A 100 -26.26 -15.39 7.52
CA ASP A 100 -25.57 -14.52 8.48
C ASP A 100 -25.29 -13.13 7.89
N LEU A 101 -24.87 -13.07 6.61
CA LEU A 101 -24.69 -11.81 5.89
C LEU A 101 -26.02 -11.04 5.79
N ILE A 102 -27.09 -11.69 5.34
CA ILE A 102 -28.42 -11.05 5.19
C ILE A 102 -28.92 -10.53 6.54
N SER A 103 -28.75 -11.29 7.62
CA SER A 103 -29.12 -10.87 8.98
C SER A 103 -28.37 -9.58 9.37
N PHE A 104 -27.06 -9.54 9.15
CA PHE A 104 -26.25 -8.35 9.42
C PHE A 104 -26.69 -7.15 8.58
N LEU A 105 -26.95 -7.35 7.29
CA LEU A 105 -27.41 -6.28 6.39
C LEU A 105 -28.76 -5.71 6.82
N LYS A 106 -29.72 -6.54 7.23
CA LYS A 106 -31.03 -6.06 7.71
C LYS A 106 -30.94 -5.09 8.91
N GLY A 107 -29.98 -5.32 9.81
CA GLY A 107 -29.75 -4.43 10.95
C GLY A 107 -29.02 -3.14 10.57
N ASN A 108 -27.99 -3.25 9.73
CA ASN A 108 -26.95 -2.22 9.59
C ASN A 108 -26.95 -1.46 8.26
N TYR A 109 -27.51 -2.04 7.20
CA TYR A 109 -27.49 -1.41 5.87
C TYR A 109 -28.52 -0.30 5.78
N ARG A 110 -28.10 0.85 5.24
CA ARG A 110 -28.95 2.00 4.92
C ARG A 110 -28.52 2.51 3.55
N GLY A 111 -29.30 2.23 2.50
CA GLY A 111 -28.97 2.65 1.14
C GLY A 111 -30.19 2.69 0.22
N TYR A 112 -29.97 3.12 -1.02
CA TYR A 112 -31.04 3.44 -1.98
C TYR A 112 -31.56 2.23 -2.77
N ILE A 113 -30.88 1.08 -2.71
CA ILE A 113 -31.31 -0.17 -3.34
C ILE A 113 -31.54 -1.26 -2.29
N SER A 114 -32.37 -2.26 -2.60
CA SER A 114 -32.68 -3.36 -1.69
C SER A 114 -31.47 -4.26 -1.42
N ILE A 115 -31.52 -5.03 -0.33
CA ILE A 115 -30.47 -6.00 0.02
C ILE A 115 -30.31 -7.02 -1.12
N GLU A 116 -31.41 -7.49 -1.70
CA GLU A 116 -31.40 -8.42 -2.83
C GLU A 116 -30.67 -7.81 -4.03
N GLN A 117 -30.93 -6.54 -4.34
CA GLN A 117 -30.23 -5.83 -5.41
C GLN A 117 -28.73 -5.68 -5.12
N CYS A 118 -28.33 -5.45 -3.86
CA CYS A 118 -26.92 -5.44 -3.46
C CYS A 118 -26.25 -6.81 -3.69
N LEU A 119 -26.92 -7.90 -3.30
CA LEU A 119 -26.39 -9.25 -3.47
C LEU A 119 -26.30 -9.63 -4.95
N ASP A 120 -27.29 -9.25 -5.76
CA ASP A 120 -27.25 -9.44 -7.21
C ASP A 120 -26.10 -8.66 -7.86
N ALA A 121 -25.89 -7.40 -7.44
CA ALA A 121 -24.77 -6.59 -7.90
C ALA A 121 -23.43 -7.21 -7.51
N LEU A 122 -23.32 -7.79 -6.31
CA LEU A 122 -22.13 -8.51 -5.86
C LEU A 122 -21.82 -9.73 -6.74
N LEU A 123 -22.84 -10.53 -7.08
CA LEU A 123 -22.69 -11.75 -7.87
C LEU A 123 -22.43 -11.49 -9.36
N LYS A 124 -23.01 -10.42 -9.90
CA LYS A 124 -22.83 -10.02 -11.31
C LYS A 124 -21.61 -9.15 -11.54
N ARG A 125 -20.86 -8.79 -10.48
CA ARG A 125 -19.78 -7.82 -10.58
C ARG A 125 -18.71 -8.27 -11.56
N ASP A 126 -18.21 -7.32 -12.31
CA ASP A 126 -16.95 -7.41 -13.01
C ASP A 126 -15.91 -6.51 -12.32
N THR A 127 -14.75 -6.33 -12.96
CA THR A 127 -13.70 -5.44 -12.43
C THR A 127 -13.99 -3.95 -12.69
N ALA A 128 -15.06 -3.61 -13.42
CA ALA A 128 -15.38 -2.26 -13.85
C ALA A 128 -16.50 -1.61 -13.03
N THR A 129 -17.45 -2.40 -12.53
CA THR A 129 -18.64 -1.90 -11.83
C THR A 129 -18.37 -1.72 -10.33
N LEU A 130 -18.56 -0.51 -9.83
CA LEU A 130 -18.47 -0.22 -8.40
C LEU A 130 -19.76 -0.66 -7.69
N LEU A 131 -19.61 -1.34 -6.56
CA LEU A 131 -20.74 -1.61 -5.66
C LEU A 131 -21.19 -0.30 -4.99
N PRO A 132 -22.47 -0.18 -4.60
CA PRO A 132 -22.96 0.96 -3.84
C PRO A 132 -22.11 1.22 -2.59
N THR A 133 -21.81 2.49 -2.33
CA THR A 133 -20.90 2.89 -1.24
C THR A 133 -21.43 2.47 0.13
N GLU A 134 -22.74 2.57 0.35
CA GLU A 134 -23.41 2.18 1.60
C GLU A 134 -23.31 0.66 1.83
N PHE A 135 -23.36 -0.12 0.75
CA PHE A 135 -23.17 -1.56 0.83
C PHE A 135 -21.72 -1.89 1.19
N ILE A 136 -20.74 -1.26 0.53
CA ILE A 136 -19.31 -1.40 0.87
C ILE A 136 -19.06 -1.02 2.33
N LEU A 137 -19.63 0.09 2.80
CA LEU A 137 -19.51 0.56 4.17
C LEU A 137 -20.04 -0.49 5.17
N THR A 138 -21.22 -1.04 4.88
CA THR A 138 -21.83 -2.06 5.75
C THR A 138 -20.98 -3.34 5.78
N LEU A 139 -20.43 -3.78 4.64
CA LEU A 139 -19.50 -4.91 4.59
C LEU A 139 -18.21 -4.61 5.37
N THR A 140 -17.72 -3.37 5.31
CA THR A 140 -16.53 -2.92 6.04
C THR A 140 -16.77 -2.95 7.55
N LYS A 141 -17.93 -2.45 8.02
CA LYS A 141 -18.34 -2.57 9.43
C LYS A 141 -18.37 -4.02 9.91
N ARG A 142 -18.92 -4.92 9.10
CA ARG A 142 -18.92 -6.36 9.37
C ARG A 142 -17.51 -6.94 9.45
N ALA A 143 -16.60 -6.49 8.60
CA ALA A 143 -15.20 -6.93 8.66
C ALA A 143 -14.52 -6.41 9.93
N ILE A 144 -14.71 -5.13 10.27
CA ILE A 144 -14.20 -4.52 11.50
C ILE A 144 -14.70 -5.29 12.74
N SER A 145 -15.99 -5.63 12.81
CA SER A 145 -16.55 -6.36 13.96
C SER A 145 -15.97 -7.77 14.14
N LYS A 146 -15.37 -8.37 13.09
CA LYS A 146 -14.71 -9.68 13.18
C LYS A 146 -13.26 -9.60 13.67
N VAL A 147 -12.61 -8.45 13.50
CA VAL A 147 -11.17 -8.28 13.76
C VAL A 147 -10.86 -8.09 15.26
N GLY A 148 -11.81 -7.56 16.03
CA GLY A 148 -11.64 -7.31 17.46
C GLY A 148 -10.87 -6.01 17.76
N GLU A 149 -10.29 -5.93 18.97
CA GLU A 149 -9.60 -4.75 19.52
C GLU A 149 -8.19 -4.57 18.95
N LYS A 150 -8.09 -4.47 17.62
CA LYS A 150 -6.85 -4.13 16.92
C LYS A 150 -6.94 -2.75 16.31
N ALA A 151 -5.81 -2.06 16.18
CA ALA A 151 -5.72 -0.87 15.36
C ALA A 151 -5.84 -1.24 13.89
N LEU A 152 -6.50 -0.39 13.11
CA LEU A 152 -6.98 -0.71 11.78
C LEU A 152 -6.29 0.15 10.73
N PHE A 153 -5.75 -0.48 9.70
CA PHE A 153 -5.47 0.18 8.42
C PHE A 153 -6.58 -0.18 7.43
N ILE A 154 -7.29 0.83 6.92
CA ILE A 154 -8.36 0.66 5.94
C ILE A 154 -7.83 1.07 4.57
N ASP A 155 -7.73 0.12 3.63
CA ASP A 155 -7.25 0.33 2.25
C ASP A 155 -8.37 0.16 1.23
N GLY A 156 -8.45 1.12 0.30
CA GLY A 156 -9.36 1.05 -0.83
C GLY A 156 -10.77 1.53 -0.54
N PHE A 157 -10.97 2.23 0.58
CA PHE A 157 -12.14 3.07 0.85
C PHE A 157 -11.67 4.53 0.98
N PRO A 158 -12.46 5.51 0.54
CA PRO A 158 -13.61 5.44 -0.39
C PRO A 158 -13.17 5.47 -1.87
N ARG A 159 -14.05 5.01 -2.79
CA ARG A 159 -13.73 4.81 -4.22
C ARG A 159 -14.43 5.77 -5.19
N ASP A 160 -15.34 6.60 -4.70
CA ASP A 160 -16.15 7.53 -5.49
C ASP A 160 -16.31 8.87 -4.76
N LEU A 161 -16.57 9.95 -5.47
CA LEU A 161 -16.34 11.35 -5.07
C LEU A 161 -17.50 12.06 -4.35
N ASP A 162 -18.41 11.35 -3.70
CA ASP A 162 -19.53 12.00 -3.00
C ASP A 162 -19.12 12.66 -1.67
N GLN A 163 -18.89 13.97 -1.68
CA GLN A 163 -18.40 14.78 -0.54
C GLN A 163 -19.28 14.76 0.70
N VAL A 164 -20.61 14.88 0.54
CA VAL A 164 -21.56 14.93 1.68
C VAL A 164 -21.52 13.63 2.46
N SER A 165 -21.33 12.54 1.72
CA SER A 165 -21.31 11.20 2.27
C SER A 165 -20.01 10.88 3.01
N TYR A 166 -18.87 11.52 2.69
CA TYR A 166 -17.57 11.20 3.31
C TYR A 166 -17.51 11.50 4.81
N SER A 167 -17.85 12.73 5.19
CA SER A 167 -17.81 13.15 6.59
C SER A 167 -18.76 12.31 7.44
N LEU A 168 -19.92 11.96 6.89
CA LEU A 168 -20.88 11.06 7.53
C LEU A 168 -20.36 9.63 7.61
N TYR A 169 -19.71 9.10 6.56
CA TYR A 169 -19.18 7.73 6.54
C TYR A 169 -18.04 7.51 7.53
N PHE A 170 -17.07 8.42 7.58
CA PHE A 170 -15.97 8.29 8.54
C PHE A 170 -16.48 8.43 9.97
N ARG A 171 -17.37 9.39 10.23
CA ARG A 171 -18.06 9.52 11.52
C ARG A 171 -18.82 8.24 11.92
N ASP A 172 -19.51 7.62 10.96
CA ASP A 172 -20.30 6.40 11.19
C ASP A 172 -19.40 5.15 11.39
N LEU A 173 -18.18 5.15 10.84
CA LEU A 173 -17.17 4.12 11.12
C LEU A 173 -16.53 4.29 12.49
N ILE A 174 -16.14 5.51 12.87
CA ILE A 174 -15.54 5.77 14.20
C ILE A 174 -16.56 5.60 15.32
N GLY A 175 -17.82 6.02 15.13
CA GLY A 175 -18.87 5.87 16.15
C GLY A 175 -19.17 4.41 16.52
N TRP A 176 -18.61 3.47 15.77
CA TRP A 176 -18.66 2.04 16.07
C TRP A 176 -17.67 1.60 17.16
N ARG A 177 -16.53 2.30 17.33
CA ARG A 177 -15.46 1.93 18.28
C ARG A 177 -14.92 3.08 19.13
N GLU A 178 -15.23 4.32 18.77
CA GLU A 178 -14.69 5.56 19.36
C GLU A 178 -13.16 5.68 19.29
N ASP A 179 -12.54 4.98 18.35
CA ASP A 179 -11.10 5.06 18.09
C ASP A 179 -10.71 6.42 17.49
N PRO A 180 -9.52 6.98 17.83
CA PRO A 180 -8.95 8.08 17.07
C PRO A 180 -8.70 7.65 15.62
N ASP A 181 -9.04 8.55 14.69
CA ASP A 181 -8.92 8.31 13.27
C ASP A 181 -8.07 9.37 12.57
N PHE A 182 -7.45 8.97 11.46
CA PHE A 182 -6.65 9.88 10.64
C PHE A 182 -6.49 9.36 9.22
N PHE A 183 -6.22 10.27 8.29
CA PHE A 183 -5.82 9.91 6.94
C PHE A 183 -4.33 9.68 6.83
N ILE A 184 -3.94 8.67 6.08
CA ILE A 184 -2.57 8.52 5.57
C ILE A 184 -2.65 8.78 4.07
N LEU A 185 -2.17 9.95 3.65
CA LEU A 185 -2.12 10.34 2.25
C LEU A 185 -0.73 10.03 1.70
N ILE A 186 -0.68 9.38 0.54
CA ILE A 186 0.56 8.91 -0.08
C ILE A 186 0.72 9.55 -1.46
N ASP A 187 1.82 10.28 -1.62
CA ASP A 187 2.24 10.92 -2.85
C ASP A 187 3.41 10.16 -3.49
N VAL A 188 3.21 9.71 -4.72
CA VAL A 188 4.21 9.04 -5.56
C VAL A 188 4.08 9.59 -6.98
N PRO A 189 5.17 10.02 -7.62
CA PRO A 189 5.13 10.50 -8.99
C PRO A 189 4.56 9.46 -9.97
N GLU A 190 3.84 9.92 -10.99
CA GLU A 190 3.22 9.03 -11.99
C GLU A 190 4.26 8.25 -12.79
N LEU A 191 5.41 8.84 -13.08
CA LEU A 191 6.51 8.13 -13.76
C LEU A 191 7.06 6.97 -12.92
N VAL A 192 7.06 7.10 -11.58
CA VAL A 192 7.42 5.97 -10.71
C VAL A 192 6.38 4.86 -10.82
N ILE A 193 5.09 5.23 -10.83
CA ILE A 193 3.99 4.28 -10.98
C ILE A 193 4.04 3.57 -12.35
N ASP A 194 4.37 4.30 -13.41
CA ASP A 194 4.51 3.80 -14.76
C ASP A 194 5.58 2.73 -14.87
N GLU A 195 6.76 3.00 -14.31
CA GLU A 195 7.91 2.09 -14.29
C GLU A 195 7.63 0.86 -13.41
N ARG A 196 6.88 1.04 -12.31
CA ARG A 196 6.39 -0.07 -11.49
C ARG A 196 5.46 -1.01 -12.27
N ILE A 197 4.66 -0.50 -13.19
CA ILE A 197 3.75 -1.30 -14.04
C ILE A 197 4.53 -1.94 -15.18
N LYS A 198 5.24 -1.15 -16.00
CA LYS A 198 5.90 -1.61 -17.24
C LYS A 198 6.86 -2.77 -17.05
N HIS A 199 7.58 -2.79 -15.93
CA HIS A 199 8.60 -3.79 -15.63
C HIS A 199 8.15 -4.84 -14.61
N ARG A 200 6.85 -4.91 -14.30
CA ARG A 200 6.30 -5.87 -13.35
C ARG A 200 6.35 -7.29 -13.90
N VAL A 201 6.82 -8.20 -13.06
CA VAL A 201 6.68 -9.65 -13.25
C VAL A 201 5.97 -10.23 -12.04
N VAL A 202 5.16 -11.25 -12.26
CA VAL A 202 4.30 -11.86 -11.23
C VAL A 202 4.56 -13.36 -11.22
N CYS A 203 4.63 -13.94 -10.02
CA CYS A 203 4.66 -15.40 -9.90
C CYS A 203 3.29 -15.97 -10.30
N PRO A 204 3.21 -16.93 -11.24
CA PRO A 204 1.92 -17.50 -11.66
C PRO A 204 1.23 -18.31 -10.54
N LYS A 205 1.97 -18.73 -9.51
CA LYS A 205 1.46 -19.57 -8.41
C LYS A 205 1.00 -18.76 -7.20
N CYS A 206 1.90 -17.98 -6.60
CA CYS A 206 1.60 -17.20 -5.39
C CYS A 206 1.19 -15.76 -5.68
N HIS A 207 1.21 -15.33 -6.94
CA HIS A 207 0.89 -13.97 -7.37
C HIS A 207 1.76 -12.86 -6.75
N ALA A 208 2.88 -13.22 -6.12
CA ALA A 208 3.84 -12.26 -5.59
C ALA A 208 4.39 -11.39 -6.73
N PRO A 209 4.31 -10.05 -6.61
CA PRO A 209 4.88 -9.14 -7.59
C PRO A 209 6.38 -8.92 -7.33
N ARG A 210 7.14 -8.79 -8.43
CA ARG A 210 8.50 -8.26 -8.49
C ARG A 210 8.60 -7.29 -9.66
N ASN A 211 9.73 -6.61 -9.80
CA ASN A 211 9.95 -5.68 -10.90
C ASN A 211 11.37 -5.82 -11.42
N LEU A 212 11.52 -6.07 -12.72
CA LEU A 212 12.81 -6.28 -13.36
C LEU A 212 13.73 -5.05 -13.27
N LYS A 213 13.19 -3.85 -13.06
CA LYS A 213 13.96 -2.62 -12.99
C LYS A 213 14.14 -2.10 -11.56
N LEU A 214 13.14 -2.29 -10.70
CA LEU A 214 13.04 -1.57 -9.41
C LEU A 214 12.91 -2.48 -8.17
N HIS A 215 12.67 -3.79 -8.33
CA HIS A 215 12.48 -4.70 -7.20
C HIS A 215 12.90 -6.14 -7.56
N LEU A 216 14.17 -6.44 -7.32
CA LEU A 216 14.80 -7.72 -7.64
C LEU A 216 14.18 -8.92 -6.91
N ALA A 217 14.22 -10.08 -7.58
CA ALA A 217 14.18 -11.37 -6.90
C ALA A 217 15.61 -11.88 -6.62
N LYS A 218 15.77 -12.79 -5.65
CA LYS A 218 17.08 -13.39 -5.32
C LYS A 218 17.75 -14.11 -6.50
N LYS A 219 16.97 -14.60 -7.46
CA LYS A 219 17.47 -15.41 -8.59
C LYS A 219 17.00 -14.84 -9.92
N VAL A 220 17.97 -14.43 -10.73
CA VAL A 220 17.77 -13.99 -12.12
C VAL A 220 18.32 -15.05 -13.08
N ARG A 221 17.65 -15.25 -14.20
CA ARG A 221 18.04 -16.16 -15.28
C ARG A 221 17.89 -15.45 -16.62
N TYR A 222 18.57 -15.99 -17.62
CA TYR A 222 18.55 -15.49 -18.99
C TYR A 222 18.02 -16.59 -19.91
N ASP A 223 17.07 -16.24 -20.76
CA ASP A 223 16.51 -17.13 -21.76
C ASP A 223 17.19 -16.85 -23.12
N LYS A 224 18.12 -17.73 -23.51
CA LYS A 224 18.91 -17.55 -24.74
C LYS A 224 18.07 -17.59 -26.02
N GLN A 225 16.90 -18.22 -26.00
CA GLN A 225 16.07 -18.37 -27.20
C GLN A 225 15.36 -17.06 -27.56
N ILE A 226 14.91 -16.32 -26.55
CA ILE A 226 14.16 -15.07 -26.71
C ILE A 226 14.98 -13.83 -26.36
N GLY A 227 16.16 -13.99 -25.76
CA GLY A 227 17.04 -12.88 -25.40
C GLY A 227 16.57 -12.07 -24.19
N GLU A 228 15.78 -12.66 -23.29
CA GLU A 228 15.15 -11.95 -22.17
C GLU A 228 15.62 -12.47 -20.80
N PHE A 229 15.65 -11.57 -19.82
CA PHE A 229 15.89 -11.92 -18.41
C PHE A 229 14.58 -12.17 -17.68
N TYR A 230 14.59 -13.13 -16.77
CA TYR A 230 13.44 -13.47 -15.96
C TYR A 230 13.84 -13.82 -14.53
N PHE A 231 12.89 -13.67 -13.62
CA PHE A 231 13.07 -14.05 -12.22
C PHE A 231 12.55 -15.45 -11.94
N ILE A 232 13.18 -16.08 -10.97
CA ILE A 232 12.69 -17.27 -10.30
C ILE A 232 12.09 -16.82 -8.97
N CYS A 233 10.85 -17.21 -8.71
CA CYS A 233 10.16 -16.88 -7.47
C CYS A 233 10.98 -17.35 -6.25
N ASP A 234 11.13 -16.47 -5.27
CA ASP A 234 11.85 -16.70 -4.02
C ASP A 234 10.94 -16.74 -2.79
N ASN A 235 9.62 -16.80 -3.01
CA ASN A 235 8.63 -16.97 -1.95
C ASN A 235 8.73 -18.39 -1.35
N SER A 236 8.55 -18.53 -0.04
CA SER A 236 8.68 -19.80 0.69
C SER A 236 7.65 -20.86 0.27
N GLU A 237 6.47 -20.42 -0.20
CA GLU A 237 5.39 -21.29 -0.69
C GLU A 237 5.60 -21.80 -2.14
N CYS A 238 6.71 -21.37 -2.76
CA CYS A 238 7.02 -21.56 -4.17
C CYS A 238 8.25 -22.46 -4.35
N GLN A 239 8.24 -23.29 -5.39
CA GLN A 239 9.34 -24.22 -5.71
C GLN A 239 10.33 -23.62 -6.73
N GLY A 240 10.26 -22.31 -6.97
CA GLY A 240 11.11 -21.63 -7.93
C GLY A 240 10.46 -21.50 -9.30
N GLU A 241 9.20 -21.10 -9.33
CA GLU A 241 8.42 -20.87 -10.54
C GLU A 241 8.99 -19.67 -11.32
N LYS A 242 9.04 -19.80 -12.66
CA LYS A 242 9.41 -18.71 -13.57
C LYS A 242 8.36 -17.60 -13.45
N MET A 243 8.79 -16.40 -13.06
CA MET A 243 7.91 -15.24 -13.01
C MET A 243 7.65 -14.72 -14.42
N ILE A 244 6.42 -14.28 -14.66
CA ILE A 244 5.94 -13.86 -15.98
C ILE A 244 5.47 -12.41 -15.96
N SER A 245 5.64 -11.71 -17.07
CA SER A 245 5.05 -10.38 -17.27
C SER A 245 3.54 -10.50 -17.38
N LYS A 246 2.82 -9.49 -16.91
CA LYS A 246 1.36 -9.43 -17.04
C LYS A 246 0.97 -8.77 -18.35
N GLU A 247 -0.04 -9.31 -19.03
CA GLU A 247 -0.59 -8.72 -20.24
C GLU A 247 -1.10 -7.29 -19.97
N GLY A 248 -0.83 -6.37 -20.91
CA GLY A 248 -1.20 -4.96 -20.80
C GLY A 248 -0.22 -4.08 -20.02
N ASP A 249 0.72 -4.65 -19.24
CA ASP A 249 1.66 -3.85 -18.44
C ASP A 249 2.61 -3.00 -19.32
N LYS A 250 2.86 -3.41 -20.57
CA LYS A 250 3.63 -2.61 -21.55
C LYS A 250 3.03 -1.22 -21.80
N LEU A 251 1.71 -1.07 -21.65
CA LEU A 251 1.01 0.20 -21.80
C LEU A 251 1.13 1.09 -20.55
N GLY A 252 1.74 0.59 -19.48
CA GLY A 252 2.04 1.37 -18.27
C GLY A 252 0.79 1.97 -17.61
N ILE A 253 0.90 3.23 -17.18
CA ILE A 253 -0.20 3.94 -16.51
C ILE A 253 -1.43 4.18 -17.39
N GLU A 254 -1.31 4.16 -18.71
CA GLU A 254 -2.41 4.50 -19.63
C GLU A 254 -3.63 3.61 -19.39
N THR A 255 -3.39 2.33 -19.09
CA THR A 255 -4.45 1.34 -18.78
C THR A 255 -5.28 1.67 -17.53
N ILE A 256 -4.77 2.55 -16.67
CA ILE A 256 -5.38 2.93 -15.40
C ILE A 256 -5.49 4.44 -15.21
N ARG A 257 -5.31 5.25 -16.27
CA ARG A 257 -5.26 6.72 -16.16
C ARG A 257 -6.49 7.32 -15.50
N SER A 258 -7.69 6.94 -15.95
CA SER A 258 -8.96 7.38 -15.34
C SER A 258 -9.05 7.06 -13.85
N ARG A 259 -8.46 5.93 -13.44
CA ARG A 259 -8.39 5.52 -12.03
C ARG A 259 -7.41 6.39 -11.25
N LEU A 260 -6.24 6.69 -11.80
CA LEU A 260 -5.25 7.57 -11.16
C LEU A 260 -5.80 8.99 -10.96
N GLU A 261 -6.53 9.52 -11.95
CA GLU A 261 -7.19 10.82 -11.86
C GLU A 261 -8.26 10.84 -10.76
N THR A 262 -9.06 9.78 -10.67
CA THR A 262 -10.06 9.62 -9.60
C THR A 262 -9.37 9.55 -8.24
N ASP A 263 -8.36 8.71 -8.08
CA ASP A 263 -7.58 8.61 -6.84
C ASP A 263 -6.94 9.97 -6.46
N GLN A 264 -6.47 10.76 -7.44
CA GLN A 264 -5.92 12.09 -7.21
C GLN A 264 -6.98 13.09 -6.70
N LYS A 265 -8.22 13.03 -7.23
CA LYS A 265 -9.34 13.83 -6.74
C LYS A 265 -9.71 13.43 -5.31
N LEU A 266 -9.72 12.13 -5.02
CA LEU A 266 -9.98 11.58 -3.68
C LEU A 266 -8.96 12.08 -2.64
N ILE A 267 -7.67 12.04 -2.98
CA ILE A 267 -6.61 12.56 -2.11
C ILE A 267 -6.79 14.06 -1.85
N LYS A 268 -7.12 14.85 -2.90
CA LYS A 268 -7.41 16.30 -2.77
C LYS A 268 -8.57 16.58 -1.82
N MET A 269 -9.63 15.80 -1.93
CA MET A 269 -10.82 15.92 -1.10
C MET A 269 -10.52 15.57 0.36
N ALA A 270 -9.86 14.44 0.61
CA ALA A 270 -9.45 14.04 1.96
C ALA A 270 -8.50 15.05 2.61
N PHE A 271 -7.58 15.63 1.83
CA PHE A 271 -6.69 16.69 2.29
C PHE A 271 -7.45 17.96 2.71
N SER A 272 -8.60 18.26 2.09
CA SER A 272 -9.42 19.43 2.45
C SER A 272 -10.36 19.24 3.64
N LEU A 273 -10.54 18.01 4.14
CA LEU A 273 -11.44 17.74 5.27
C LEU A 273 -10.85 18.29 6.57
N TYR A 274 -11.63 19.03 7.34
CA TYR A 274 -11.26 19.48 8.69
C TYR A 274 -11.73 18.47 9.74
N GLY A 275 -11.15 18.54 10.95
CA GLY A 275 -11.56 17.70 12.09
C GLY A 275 -10.95 16.29 12.13
N ILE A 276 -10.23 15.89 11.08
CA ILE A 276 -9.49 14.62 11.02
C ILE A 276 -8.00 14.88 10.73
N PRO A 277 -7.07 14.42 11.58
CA PRO A 277 -5.64 14.53 11.36
C PRO A 277 -5.17 13.84 10.07
N LYS A 278 -4.00 14.25 9.57
CA LYS A 278 -3.44 13.76 8.31
C LYS A 278 -1.96 13.47 8.47
N ILE A 279 -1.57 12.27 8.08
CA ILE A 279 -0.19 11.88 7.83
C ILE A 279 0.08 12.04 6.33
N LEU A 280 1.13 12.79 6.00
CA LEU A 280 1.50 13.11 4.63
C LEU A 280 2.80 12.37 4.27
N LEU A 281 2.69 11.33 3.43
CA LEU A 281 3.81 10.50 3.01
C LEU A 281 4.24 10.84 1.59
N ARG A 282 5.50 11.29 1.45
CA ARG A 282 6.12 11.56 0.16
C ARG A 282 7.13 10.47 -0.19
N ASN A 283 6.98 9.84 -1.35
CA ASN A 283 7.91 8.79 -1.82
C ASN A 283 9.06 9.32 -2.68
N SER A 284 9.06 10.60 -3.05
CA SER A 284 10.10 11.17 -3.91
C SER A 284 10.84 12.31 -3.22
N ILE A 285 12.13 12.44 -3.52
CA ILE A 285 12.96 13.53 -3.03
C ILE A 285 13.70 14.19 -4.21
N PRO A 286 13.69 15.54 -4.34
CA PRO A 286 14.48 16.21 -5.36
C PRO A 286 15.96 15.86 -5.22
N VAL A 287 16.64 15.60 -6.34
CA VAL A 287 18.07 15.20 -6.34
C VAL A 287 18.94 16.18 -5.55
N LYS A 288 18.66 17.48 -5.66
CA LYS A 288 19.39 18.57 -4.97
C LYS A 288 19.26 18.56 -3.45
N GLU A 289 18.22 17.91 -2.92
CA GLU A 289 17.95 17.84 -1.47
C GLU A 289 18.31 16.46 -0.89
N ALA A 290 18.54 15.44 -1.71
CA ALA A 290 18.76 14.06 -1.28
C ALA A 290 19.83 13.94 -0.20
N ASP A 291 21.01 14.53 -0.45
CA ASP A 291 22.15 14.50 0.46
C ASP A 291 21.88 15.16 1.82
N LYS A 292 20.84 15.98 1.98
CA LYS A 292 20.52 16.60 3.27
C LYS A 292 19.51 15.78 4.08
N TYR A 293 18.67 15.01 3.39
CA TYR A 293 17.46 14.43 4.00
C TYR A 293 17.47 12.90 4.07
N VAL A 294 18.19 12.21 3.20
CA VAL A 294 18.24 10.73 3.19
C VAL A 294 19.68 10.20 3.12
N ASN A 295 19.87 8.94 3.50
CA ASN A 295 21.09 8.20 3.23
C ASN A 295 20.96 7.47 1.87
N ASP A 296 22.06 7.25 1.15
CA ASP A 296 22.04 6.73 -0.23
C ASP A 296 21.35 5.36 -0.36
N TYR A 297 21.50 4.49 0.64
CA TYR A 297 20.85 3.16 0.66
C TYR A 297 19.32 3.23 0.84
N GLU A 298 18.75 4.40 1.11
CA GLU A 298 17.30 4.64 1.21
C GLU A 298 16.67 4.98 -0.15
N ILE A 299 17.50 5.31 -1.14
CA ILE A 299 17.08 5.61 -2.51
C ILE A 299 16.78 4.30 -3.24
N THR A 300 15.71 4.28 -4.03
CA THR A 300 15.38 3.14 -4.91
C THR A 300 16.43 3.06 -6.02
N PRO A 301 17.18 1.96 -6.12
CA PRO A 301 18.09 1.76 -7.24
C PRO A 301 17.35 1.26 -8.48
N GLU A 302 17.99 1.42 -9.63
CA GLU A 302 17.65 0.76 -10.88
C GLU A 302 18.59 -0.41 -11.12
N TYR A 303 18.02 -1.51 -11.61
CA TYR A 303 18.73 -2.73 -11.95
C TYR A 303 18.72 -2.98 -13.45
N SER A 304 19.89 -3.30 -14.00
CA SER A 304 20.06 -3.82 -15.35
C SER A 304 20.83 -5.14 -15.34
N TYR A 305 20.71 -5.90 -16.42
CA TYR A 305 21.23 -7.27 -16.49
C TYR A 305 22.13 -7.45 -17.71
N GLN A 306 23.23 -8.15 -17.51
CA GLN A 306 24.13 -8.54 -18.58
C GLN A 306 24.38 -10.05 -18.51
N TRP A 307 24.24 -10.73 -19.64
CA TRP A 307 24.62 -12.14 -19.75
C TRP A 307 26.13 -12.25 -19.96
N ASN A 308 26.83 -12.96 -19.09
CA ASN A 308 28.25 -13.25 -19.25
C ASN A 308 28.41 -14.65 -19.86
N GLU A 309 28.89 -14.70 -21.11
CA GLU A 309 29.03 -15.96 -21.86
C GLU A 309 30.08 -16.92 -21.27
N GLU A 310 31.16 -16.39 -20.70
CA GLU A 310 32.26 -17.21 -20.14
C GLU A 310 31.83 -17.94 -18.87
N SER A 311 31.23 -17.22 -17.92
CA SER A 311 30.77 -17.76 -16.64
C SER A 311 29.38 -18.39 -16.70
N LYS A 312 28.65 -18.20 -17.81
CA LYS A 312 27.24 -18.59 -17.98
C LYS A 312 26.35 -18.09 -16.84
N LYS A 313 26.60 -16.86 -16.36
CA LYS A 313 25.88 -16.22 -15.27
C LYS A 313 25.33 -14.85 -15.68
N VAL A 314 24.24 -14.46 -15.04
CA VAL A 314 23.69 -13.10 -15.16
C VAL A 314 24.45 -12.20 -14.20
N LYS A 315 25.07 -11.14 -14.73
CA LYS A 315 25.61 -10.03 -13.96
C LYS A 315 24.50 -9.01 -13.76
N VAL A 316 24.21 -8.68 -12.51
CA VAL A 316 23.26 -7.61 -12.14
C VAL A 316 24.07 -6.35 -11.90
N ILE A 317 23.63 -5.24 -12.50
CA ILE A 317 24.23 -3.91 -12.34
C ILE A 317 23.21 -3.02 -11.64
N GLU A 318 23.63 -2.38 -10.58
CA GLU A 318 22.82 -1.46 -9.78
C GLU A 318 23.31 -0.02 -10.00
N MET A 319 22.37 0.92 -10.17
CA MET A 319 22.67 2.33 -10.33
C MET A 319 21.59 3.23 -9.72
N PRO A 320 21.91 4.47 -9.31
CA PRO A 320 20.91 5.40 -8.81
C PRO A 320 19.84 5.71 -9.87
N TRP A 321 18.57 5.56 -9.50
CA TRP A 321 17.46 5.77 -10.41
C TRP A 321 16.83 7.15 -10.24
N GLN A 322 16.90 7.98 -11.28
CA GLN A 322 16.29 9.32 -11.31
C GLN A 322 15.07 9.35 -12.22
N VAL A 323 14.04 10.07 -11.78
CA VAL A 323 12.83 10.36 -12.56
C VAL A 323 12.39 11.79 -12.36
N LEU A 324 11.60 12.32 -13.29
CA LEU A 324 10.92 13.59 -13.06
C LEU A 324 9.74 13.37 -12.11
N ASP A 325 9.60 14.21 -11.09
CA ASP A 325 8.37 14.26 -10.31
C ASP A 325 7.21 14.87 -11.13
N ASP A 326 5.99 14.83 -10.60
CA ASP A 326 4.80 15.38 -11.28
C ASP A 326 4.88 16.92 -11.52
N ARG A 327 5.93 17.59 -11.04
CA ARG A 327 6.23 19.01 -11.29
C ARG A 327 7.43 19.21 -12.24
N GLY A 328 7.95 18.15 -12.84
CA GLY A 328 9.11 18.22 -13.74
C GLY A 328 10.44 18.39 -13.03
N THR A 329 10.53 18.12 -11.72
CA THR A 329 11.79 18.21 -10.96
C THR A 329 12.51 16.86 -10.92
N PRO A 330 13.78 16.77 -11.34
CA PRO A 330 14.57 15.55 -11.17
C PRO A 330 14.61 15.12 -9.70
N SER A 331 14.15 13.90 -9.46
CA SER A 331 13.93 13.36 -8.13
C SER A 331 14.32 11.88 -8.07
N TYR A 332 14.78 11.45 -6.90
CA TYR A 332 14.93 10.04 -6.56
C TYR A 332 13.61 9.50 -6.02
N SER A 333 13.24 8.26 -6.36
CA SER A 333 12.23 7.52 -5.62
C SER A 333 12.86 6.90 -4.38
N LEU A 334 12.13 6.85 -3.27
CA LEU A 334 12.57 6.25 -2.02
C LEU A 334 12.07 4.82 -1.90
N LEU A 335 12.90 3.96 -1.32
CA LEU A 335 12.47 2.64 -0.88
C LEU A 335 11.36 2.78 0.19
N PRO A 336 10.55 1.74 0.44
CA PRO A 336 9.46 1.87 1.40
C PRO A 336 9.86 2.20 2.86
N PRO A 337 10.96 1.65 3.44
CA PRO A 337 11.31 1.91 4.83
C PRO A 337 11.48 3.38 5.26
N PRO A 338 12.18 4.28 4.54
CA PRO A 338 12.24 5.70 4.92
C PRO A 338 10.87 6.39 4.91
N VAL A 339 9.94 5.95 4.05
CA VAL A 339 8.56 6.46 4.05
C VAL A 339 7.81 5.98 5.29
N VAL A 340 8.04 4.73 5.73
CA VAL A 340 7.47 4.19 6.96
C VAL A 340 8.05 4.85 8.22
N VAL A 341 9.31 5.27 8.21
CA VAL A 341 9.89 6.10 9.29
C VAL A 341 9.10 7.41 9.44
N SER A 342 8.79 8.07 8.31
CA SER A 342 7.94 9.28 8.31
C SER A 342 6.54 9.01 8.84
N LEU A 343 5.93 7.87 8.46
CA LEU A 343 4.64 7.43 8.98
C LEU A 343 4.66 7.27 10.50
N ILE A 344 5.64 6.55 11.04
CA ILE A 344 5.78 6.29 12.48
C ILE A 344 5.87 7.60 13.27
N LYS A 345 6.74 8.53 12.84
CA LYS A 345 6.98 9.78 13.56
C LYS A 345 5.74 10.69 13.56
N GLN A 346 5.10 10.87 12.39
CA GLN A 346 3.85 11.64 12.31
C GLN A 346 2.70 10.98 13.08
N MET A 347 2.65 9.64 13.13
CA MET A 347 1.61 8.92 13.89
C MET A 347 1.77 9.12 15.40
N VAL A 348 3.00 9.09 15.92
CA VAL A 348 3.26 9.41 17.33
C VAL A 348 2.82 10.82 17.66
N GLU A 349 3.14 11.79 16.79
CA GLU A 349 2.68 13.17 16.96
C GLU A 349 1.16 13.23 17.06
N ILE A 350 0.42 12.58 16.17
CA ILE A 350 -1.06 12.59 16.20
C ILE A 350 -1.61 11.93 17.47
N LEU A 351 -1.12 10.73 17.80
CA LEU A 351 -1.71 9.91 18.87
C LEU A 351 -1.32 10.32 20.29
N HIS A 352 -0.22 11.07 20.46
CA HIS A 352 0.23 11.57 21.77
C HIS A 352 -0.02 13.07 21.97
N SER A 353 -0.63 13.75 20.98
CA SER A 353 -1.07 15.16 21.11
C SER A 353 -2.45 15.31 21.75
N THR A 354 -3.18 14.20 21.88
CA THR A 354 -4.47 14.03 22.57
C THR A 354 -4.27 13.23 23.84
#